data_AF-A0A9Y0ZFL4-F1
#
_entry.id   AF-A0A9Y0ZFL4-F1
#
_cell.length_a   1.000
_cell.length_b   1.000
_cell.length_c   1.000
_cell.angle_alpha   90.00
_cell.angle_beta   90.00
_cell.angle_gamma   90.00
#
_symmetry.space_group_name_H-M   'P 1'
#
loop_
_entity.id
_entity.type
_entity.pdbx_description
1 polymer ?
#
loop_
_entity_poly.entity_id
_entity_poly.type
_entity_poly.pdbx_seq_one_letter_code
_entity_poly.pdbx_strand_id
1 'polypeptide(L)'
;MVNKLMANISVSPYLCFLLQGMFSKERLDSFNLPQYYPHLDEMKEVIPNNKYFSLERIETTFGPSPRDITSNIEMWASLLRSGLEGIIGDQFGNEIPGKLFECYSKKHAENRFSFDEVKDLIAFNIVLKRKYS
;
A
#
# COMPACT_ATOMS: atom_id res chain seq x y z
N MET A 1 4.69 13.50 9.75
CA MET A 1 3.46 12.73 10.09
C MET A 1 2.76 12.30 8.81
N VAL A 2 3.42 11.43 8.03
CA VAL A 2 2.88 10.81 6.81
C VAL A 2 3.26 9.33 6.90
N ASN A 3 2.29 8.44 6.70
CA ASN A 3 2.38 6.97 6.46
C ASN A 3 1.14 6.23 6.99
N LYS A 4 0.51 6.70 8.09
CA LYS A 4 -0.73 6.05 8.58
C LYS A 4 -1.89 6.15 7.60
N LEU A 5 -2.09 7.27 6.91
CA LEU A 5 -3.30 7.44 6.07
C LEU A 5 -3.31 6.50 4.85
N MET A 6 -2.21 6.42 4.08
CA MET A 6 -2.15 5.51 2.91
C MET A 6 -2.16 4.03 3.30
N ALA A 7 -1.44 3.63 4.37
CA ALA A 7 -1.53 2.27 4.90
C ALA A 7 -2.97 1.92 5.37
N ASN A 8 -3.67 2.90 5.94
CA ASN A 8 -5.07 2.81 6.32
C ASN A 8 -6.06 2.94 5.12
N ILE A 9 -5.58 2.98 3.87
CA ILE A 9 -6.43 3.01 2.67
C ILE A 9 -6.13 1.79 1.78
N SER A 10 -4.87 1.35 1.68
CA SER A 10 -4.51 0.13 0.96
C SER A 10 -4.86 -1.16 1.73
N VAL A 11 -4.78 -1.16 3.07
CA VAL A 11 -5.02 -2.35 3.91
C VAL A 11 -5.97 -2.03 5.07
N SER A 12 -7.03 -1.28 4.78
CA SER A 12 -8.08 -0.98 5.74
C SER A 12 -9.44 -0.90 5.05
N PRO A 13 -10.58 -1.24 5.70
CA PRO A 13 -11.13 -0.44 7.39
C PRO A 13 -10.31 -1.00 8.57
N TYR A 14 -10.85 -1.25 9.76
CA TYR A 14 -10.14 -2.21 10.64
C TYR A 14 -10.43 -3.64 10.14
N LEU A 15 -10.12 -3.87 8.85
CA LEU A 15 -11.02 -4.56 7.94
C LEU A 15 -10.58 -6.01 7.67
N CYS A 16 -11.48 -6.99 7.60
CA CYS A 16 -12.93 -6.86 7.47
C CYS A 16 -13.76 -6.82 8.79
N PHE A 17 -13.28 -6.19 9.89
CA PHE A 17 -13.94 -6.33 11.21
C PHE A 17 -13.46 -7.62 11.88
N LEU A 18 -12.14 -7.72 12.13
CA LEU A 18 -11.46 -8.87 12.76
C LEU A 18 -11.70 -10.21 12.02
N LEU A 19 -12.09 -10.14 10.74
CA LEU A 19 -12.70 -11.24 9.98
C LEU A 19 -13.73 -12.04 10.80
N GLN A 20 -14.65 -11.30 11.43
CA GLN A 20 -15.71 -11.82 12.29
C GLN A 20 -15.23 -12.50 13.58
N GLY A 21 -14.13 -12.02 14.14
CA GLY A 21 -13.68 -12.35 15.50
C GLY A 21 -12.68 -13.50 15.60
N MET A 22 -12.09 -13.93 14.47
CA MET A 22 -11.07 -14.99 14.45
C MET A 22 -9.74 -14.59 15.12
N PHE A 23 -9.47 -13.29 15.23
CA PHE A 23 -8.23 -12.75 15.79
C PHE A 23 -8.52 -11.67 16.83
N SER A 24 -7.67 -11.56 17.86
CA SER A 24 -7.78 -10.50 18.87
C SER A 24 -7.28 -9.16 18.32
N LYS A 25 -7.66 -8.06 18.98
CA LYS A 25 -7.22 -6.71 18.59
C LYS A 25 -5.71 -6.56 18.72
N GLU A 26 -5.12 -7.13 19.76
CA GLU A 26 -3.68 -7.07 20.05
C GLU A 26 -2.86 -7.76 18.95
N ARG A 27 -3.37 -8.88 18.40
CA ARG A 27 -2.73 -9.55 17.26
C ARG A 27 -2.74 -8.66 16.01
N LEU A 28 -3.84 -7.97 15.72
CA LEU A 28 -3.89 -7.03 14.60
C LEU A 28 -3.04 -5.77 14.84
N ASP A 29 -3.11 -5.18 16.04
CA ASP A 29 -2.31 -4.00 16.42
C ASP A 29 -0.79 -4.29 16.39
N SER A 30 -0.39 -5.55 16.55
CA SER A 30 1.01 -6.00 16.40
C SER A 30 1.47 -6.14 14.94
N PHE A 31 0.55 -6.42 14.01
CA PHE A 31 0.87 -6.62 12.60
C PHE A 31 1.09 -5.28 11.89
N ASN A 32 2.22 -5.17 11.21
CA ASN A 32 2.58 -4.01 10.40
C ASN A 32 3.02 -4.50 9.02
N LEU A 33 2.62 -3.80 7.97
CA LEU A 33 3.03 -4.10 6.60
C LEU A 33 4.53 -3.84 6.42
N PRO A 34 5.27 -4.68 5.68
CA PRO A 34 6.65 -4.40 5.27
C PRO A 34 6.69 -3.40 4.09
N GLN A 35 5.95 -2.28 4.21
CA GLN A 35 5.81 -1.25 3.19
C GLN A 35 6.20 0.11 3.76
N TYR A 36 7.02 0.85 3.03
CA TYR A 36 7.39 2.22 3.35
C TYR A 36 7.18 3.10 2.12
N TYR A 37 6.43 4.19 2.27
CA TYR A 37 6.22 5.19 1.24
C TYR A 37 7.04 6.43 1.61
N PRO A 38 8.27 6.57 1.09
CA PRO A 38 9.18 7.65 1.47
C PRO A 38 8.65 9.02 1.02
N HIS A 39 8.99 10.07 1.76
CA HIS A 39 8.81 11.42 1.24
C HIS A 39 9.83 11.72 0.13
N LEU A 40 9.48 12.62 -0.79
CA LEU A 40 10.39 13.05 -1.87
C LEU A 40 11.71 13.60 -1.31
N ASP A 41 11.67 14.27 -0.16
CA ASP A 41 12.86 14.85 0.46
C ASP A 41 13.70 13.82 1.21
N GLU A 42 13.09 12.76 1.76
CA GLU A 42 13.82 11.61 2.32
C GLU A 42 14.64 10.90 1.22
N MET A 43 14.08 10.75 0.01
CA MET A 43 14.83 10.24 -1.15
C MET A 43 15.99 11.17 -1.55
N LYS A 44 15.79 12.49 -1.52
CA LYS A 44 16.85 13.48 -1.79
C LYS A 44 17.94 13.51 -0.72
N GLU A 45 17.64 13.13 0.53
CA GLU A 45 18.61 13.05 1.62
C GLU A 45 19.40 11.73 1.58
N VAL A 46 18.70 10.59 1.47
CA VAL A 46 19.31 9.26 1.58
C VAL A 46 20.17 8.91 0.36
N ILE A 47 19.76 9.28 -0.85
CA ILE A 47 20.44 8.82 -2.08
C ILE A 47 21.82 9.46 -2.27
N PRO A 48 22.04 10.79 -2.13
CA PRO A 48 23.38 11.38 -2.31
C PRO A 48 24.42 10.84 -1.32
N ASN A 49 23.99 10.54 -0.10
CA ASN A 49 24.77 9.91 0.96
C ASN A 49 25.18 8.45 0.66
N ASN A 50 24.60 7.81 -0.37
CA ASN A 50 24.99 6.47 -0.80
C ASN A 50 26.41 6.45 -1.40
N LYS A 51 27.26 5.52 -0.95
CA LYS A 51 28.65 5.42 -1.43
C LYS A 51 28.78 4.94 -2.89
N TYR A 52 27.80 4.21 -3.42
CA TYR A 52 27.87 3.53 -4.72
C TYR A 52 27.14 4.25 -5.85
N PHE A 53 26.24 5.20 -5.54
CA PHE A 53 25.42 5.89 -6.54
C PHE A 53 25.37 7.41 -6.32
N SER A 54 25.33 8.17 -7.42
CA SER A 54 24.84 9.56 -7.45
C SER A 54 23.38 9.58 -7.90
N LEU A 55 22.63 10.55 -7.37
CA LEU A 55 21.31 10.91 -7.88
C LEU A 55 21.50 11.84 -9.08
N GLU A 56 21.18 11.38 -10.29
CA GLU A 56 21.24 12.22 -11.49
C GLU A 56 19.91 12.97 -11.70
N ARG A 57 18.77 12.30 -11.44
CA ARG A 57 17.43 12.87 -11.59
C ARG A 57 16.41 12.15 -10.71
N ILE A 58 15.40 12.89 -10.24
CA ILE A 58 14.18 12.34 -9.66
C ILE A 58 12.97 13.02 -10.30
N GLU A 59 11.99 12.24 -10.72
CA GLU A 59 10.80 12.71 -11.44
C GLU A 59 9.53 12.16 -10.78
N THR A 60 8.66 13.07 -10.36
CA THR A 60 7.33 12.76 -9.84
C THR A 60 6.37 12.56 -11.01
N THR A 61 5.87 11.34 -11.19
CA THR A 61 4.76 11.04 -12.11
C THR A 61 3.52 10.67 -11.32
N PHE A 62 2.38 11.23 -11.70
CA PHE A 62 1.09 10.76 -11.22
C PHE A 62 0.67 9.52 -12.01
N GLY A 63 0.24 8.47 -11.31
CA GLY A 63 -0.40 7.30 -11.92
C GLY A 63 -1.81 7.63 -12.45
N PRO A 64 -2.58 6.60 -12.86
CA PRO A 64 -4.02 6.76 -13.10
C PRO A 64 -4.70 7.30 -11.84
N SER A 65 -5.77 8.06 -11.96
CA SER A 65 -6.41 8.63 -10.77
C SER A 65 -6.95 7.48 -9.91
N PRO A 66 -6.80 7.53 -8.57
CA PRO A 66 -7.29 6.49 -7.67
C PRO A 66 -8.74 6.13 -7.96
N ARG A 67 -9.58 7.14 -8.26
CA ARG A 67 -10.99 7.00 -8.64
C ARG A 67 -11.21 6.16 -9.90
N ASP A 68 -10.33 6.26 -10.90
CA ASP A 68 -10.42 5.45 -12.13
C ASP A 68 -10.18 3.97 -11.80
N ILE A 69 -9.15 3.69 -11.00
CA ILE A 69 -8.76 2.32 -10.59
C ILE A 69 -9.82 1.72 -9.66
N THR A 70 -10.25 2.46 -8.63
CA THR A 70 -11.21 2.00 -7.61
C THR A 70 -12.65 1.97 -8.13
N SER A 71 -12.94 2.52 -9.32
CA SER A 71 -14.24 2.37 -9.98
C SER A 71 -14.52 0.89 -10.32
N ASN A 72 -13.48 0.11 -10.62
CA ASN A 72 -13.56 -1.32 -10.79
C ASN A 72 -13.08 -2.03 -9.51
N ILE A 73 -14.03 -2.31 -8.63
CA ILE A 73 -13.82 -2.91 -7.31
C ILE A 73 -13.12 -4.28 -7.41
N GLU A 74 -13.46 -5.08 -8.42
CA GLU A 74 -12.88 -6.41 -8.62
C GLU A 74 -11.42 -6.33 -9.08
N MET A 75 -11.11 -5.40 -9.99
CA MET A 75 -9.73 -5.10 -10.42
C MET A 75 -8.88 -4.60 -9.23
N TRP A 76 -9.41 -3.65 -8.46
CA TRP A 76 -8.69 -3.07 -7.32
C TRP A 76 -8.45 -4.08 -6.20
N ALA A 77 -9.45 -4.88 -5.84
CA ALA A 77 -9.29 -5.96 -4.86
C ALA A 77 -8.31 -7.05 -5.35
N SER A 78 -8.31 -7.36 -6.65
CA SER A 78 -7.35 -8.33 -7.23
C SER A 78 -5.92 -7.79 -7.23
N LEU A 79 -5.74 -6.49 -7.50
CA LEU A 79 -4.44 -5.83 -7.43
C LEU A 79 -3.89 -5.86 -5.99
N LEU A 80 -4.70 -5.44 -5.00
CA LEU A 80 -4.34 -5.52 -3.58
C LEU A 80 -4.05 -6.96 -3.14
N ARG A 81 -4.86 -7.94 -3.57
CA ARG A 81 -4.63 -9.36 -3.29
C ARG A 81 -3.27 -9.83 -3.80
N SER A 82 -2.97 -9.59 -5.08
CA SER A 82 -1.70 -10.05 -5.69
C SER A 82 -0.44 -9.49 -5.00
N GLY A 83 -0.52 -8.29 -4.41
CA GLY A 83 0.59 -7.66 -3.68
C GLY A 83 0.70 -8.05 -2.20
N LEU A 84 -0.33 -8.67 -1.60
CA LEU A 84 -0.44 -8.84 -0.15
C LEU A 84 -0.77 -10.26 0.33
N GLU A 85 -1.28 -11.14 -0.55
CA GLU A 85 -1.77 -12.48 -0.19
C GLU A 85 -0.72 -13.33 0.55
N GLY A 86 0.54 -13.34 0.10
CA GLY A 86 1.62 -14.05 0.78
C GLY A 86 1.90 -13.51 2.19
N ILE A 87 2.04 -12.18 2.34
CA ILE A 87 2.31 -11.50 3.62
C ILE A 87 1.20 -11.81 4.64
N ILE A 88 -0.05 -11.87 4.17
CA ILE A 88 -1.22 -12.15 5.02
C ILE A 88 -1.32 -13.65 5.33
N GLY A 89 -0.98 -14.53 4.38
CA GLY A 89 -0.87 -15.97 4.59
C GLY A 89 0.17 -16.33 5.65
N ASP A 90 1.38 -15.77 5.54
CA ASP A 90 2.49 -16.00 6.47
C ASP A 90 2.18 -15.56 7.92
N GLN A 91 1.37 -14.51 8.09
CA GLN A 91 1.06 -13.94 9.42
C GLN A 91 -0.24 -14.45 10.05
N PHE A 92 -1.21 -14.92 9.24
CA PHE A 92 -2.55 -15.26 9.70
C PHE A 92 -3.03 -16.67 9.32
N GLY A 93 -2.43 -17.31 8.33
CA GLY A 93 -2.85 -18.60 7.76
C GLY A 93 -3.23 -18.49 6.28
N ASN A 94 -2.82 -19.46 5.46
CA ASN A 94 -3.04 -19.44 4.00
C ASN A 94 -4.53 -19.51 3.60
N GLU A 95 -5.42 -19.89 4.52
CA GLU A 95 -6.87 -19.88 4.36
C GLU A 95 -7.53 -18.51 4.63
N ILE A 96 -6.76 -17.51 5.06
CA ILE A 96 -7.24 -16.17 5.43
C ILE A 96 -7.32 -15.19 4.23
N PRO A 97 -6.32 -15.09 3.32
CA PRO A 97 -6.36 -14.12 2.22
C PRO A 97 -7.62 -14.20 1.35
N GLY A 98 -8.06 -15.40 0.98
CA GLY A 98 -9.28 -15.58 0.17
C GLY A 98 -10.52 -14.94 0.81
N LYS A 99 -10.76 -15.24 2.09
CA LYS A 99 -11.87 -14.68 2.88
C LYS A 99 -11.73 -13.17 3.07
N LEU A 100 -10.50 -12.68 3.22
CA LEU A 100 -10.23 -11.25 3.38
C LEU A 100 -10.62 -10.46 2.13
N PHE A 101 -10.13 -10.87 0.96
CA PHE A 101 -10.35 -10.11 -0.27
C PHE A 101 -11.78 -10.24 -0.81
N GLU A 102 -12.46 -11.38 -0.60
CA GLU A 102 -13.91 -11.49 -0.82
C GLU A 102 -14.69 -10.48 0.04
N CYS A 103 -14.41 -10.43 1.35
CA CYS A 103 -15.07 -9.52 2.29
C CYS A 103 -14.73 -8.05 2.01
N TYR A 104 -13.50 -7.76 1.56
CA TYR A 104 -13.07 -6.43 1.11
C TYR A 104 -13.88 -5.97 -0.10
N SER A 105 -13.95 -6.76 -1.18
CA SER A 105 -14.74 -6.44 -2.38
C SER A 105 -16.20 -6.17 -2.04
N LYS A 106 -16.80 -7.02 -1.19
CA LYS A 106 -18.18 -6.84 -0.73
C LYS A 106 -18.36 -5.54 0.05
N LYS A 107 -17.47 -5.23 1.01
CA LYS A 107 -17.55 -3.97 1.79
C LYS A 107 -17.29 -2.72 0.95
N HIS A 108 -16.47 -2.82 -0.08
CA HIS A 108 -16.19 -1.75 -1.03
C HIS A 108 -17.35 -1.53 -2.03
N ALA A 109 -18.22 -2.53 -2.25
CA ALA A 109 -19.47 -2.38 -3.00
C ALA A 109 -20.63 -1.85 -2.12
N GLU A 110 -20.70 -2.27 -0.86
CA GLU A 110 -21.71 -1.81 0.11
C GLU A 110 -21.51 -0.34 0.52
N ASN A 111 -20.27 0.04 0.84
CA ASN A 111 -19.93 1.43 1.15
C ASN A 111 -19.43 2.15 -0.11
N ARG A 112 -20.06 3.28 -0.44
CA ARG A 112 -19.43 4.29 -1.30
C ARG A 112 -18.26 4.95 -0.55
N PHE A 113 -17.11 4.28 -0.52
CA PHE A 113 -15.86 4.92 -0.13
C PHE A 113 -15.57 6.05 -1.11
N SER A 114 -15.69 7.29 -0.62
CA SER A 114 -15.32 8.47 -1.38
C SER A 114 -13.80 8.52 -1.44
N PHE A 115 -13.26 8.08 -2.58
CA PHE A 115 -11.86 8.26 -2.93
C PHE A 115 -11.54 9.71 -3.34
N ASP A 116 -12.46 10.66 -3.12
CA ASP A 116 -12.29 12.08 -3.46
C ASP A 116 -11.28 12.79 -2.54
N GLU A 117 -10.96 12.23 -1.37
CA GLU A 117 -9.82 12.66 -0.54
C GLU A 117 -8.49 11.96 -0.92
N VAL A 118 -8.53 10.90 -1.74
CA VAL A 118 -7.33 10.14 -2.11
C VAL A 118 -6.64 10.82 -3.28
N LYS A 119 -5.63 11.63 -2.93
CA LYS A 119 -4.71 12.27 -3.87
C LYS A 119 -4.07 11.25 -4.80
N ASP A 120 -3.79 11.66 -6.03
CA ASP A 120 -3.31 10.76 -7.07
C ASP A 120 -2.05 9.98 -6.67
N LEU A 121 -1.96 8.73 -7.12
CA LEU A 121 -0.85 7.84 -6.79
C LEU A 121 0.46 8.41 -7.33
N ILE A 122 1.29 8.95 -6.44
CA ILE A 122 2.60 9.47 -6.78
C ILE A 122 3.60 8.30 -6.93
N ALA A 123 4.16 8.17 -8.13
CA ALA A 123 5.32 7.34 -8.39
C ALA A 123 6.57 8.22 -8.57
N PHE A 124 7.69 7.83 -7.95
CA PHE A 124 8.98 8.48 -8.15
C PHE A 124 9.82 7.65 -9.13
N ASN A 125 10.17 8.23 -10.27
CA ASN A 125 11.15 7.67 -11.19
C ASN A 125 12.52 8.24 -10.81
N ILE A 126 13.48 7.37 -10.53
CA ILE A 126 14.76 7.76 -9.92
C ILE A 126 15.90 7.28 -10.82
N VAL A 127 16.64 8.23 -11.40
CA VAL A 127 17.79 7.95 -12.26
C VAL A 127 19.05 8.01 -11.41
N LEU A 128 19.68 6.85 -11.22
CA LEU A 128 20.93 6.69 -10.48
C LEU A 128 22.08 6.36 -11.42
N LYS A 129 23.26 6.91 -11.13
CA LYS A 129 24.51 6.59 -11.83
C LYS A 129 25.49 5.99 -10.84
N ARG A 130 26.16 4.91 -11.25
CA ARG A 130 27.16 4.25 -10.41
C ARG A 130 28.37 5.17 -10.25
N LYS A 131 28.74 5.45 -8.99
CA LYS A 131 30.02 6.06 -8.64
C LYS A 131 31.12 5.05 -8.95
N TYR A 132 32.08 5.44 -9.78
CA TYR A 132 33.31 4.68 -10.00
C TYR A 132 34.36 5.19 -9.01
N SER A 133 35.00 4.25 -8.31
CA SER A 133 36.11 4.45 -7.37
C SER A 133 37.44 4.38 -8.08
#